data_AF-A0A0K2ZJ05-F1
#
_entry.id   AF-A0A0K2ZJ05-F1
#
_cell.length_a   1.000
_cell.length_b   1.000
_cell.length_c   1.000
_cell.angle_alpha   90.00
_cell.angle_beta   90.00
_cell.angle_gamma   90.00
#
_symmetry.space_group_name_H-M   'P 1'
#
loop_
_entity.id
_entity.type
_entity.pdbx_description
1 polymer ?
#
loop_
_entity_poly.entity_id
_entity_poly.type
_entity_poly.pdbx_seq_one_letter_code
_entity_poly.pdbx_strand_id
1 'polypeptide(L)'
;MRWKQVADERDAERLRPQAERTLRNAALVPADMARLERLYAHLPQLIPVQPPVLPRGALWQDNLHCAGDGLPALIDAGALRHCLQPRRAEC
;
A
#
# COMPACT_ATOMS: atom_id res chain seq x y z
N MET A 1 3.42 19.74 -8.42
CA MET A 1 3.52 19.61 -6.94
C MET A 1 2.42 18.73 -6.32
N ARG A 2 1.95 17.66 -6.99
CA ARG A 2 0.88 16.78 -6.46
C ARG A 2 1.38 15.39 -6.03
N TRP A 3 2.62 15.04 -6.38
CA TRP A 3 3.21 13.71 -6.19
C TRP A 3 3.75 13.44 -4.79
N LYS A 4 4.38 14.45 -4.16
CA LYS A 4 4.88 14.34 -2.78
C LYS A 4 3.72 14.13 -1.80
N GLN A 5 2.66 14.91 -1.97
CA GLN A 5 1.49 14.90 -1.08
C GLN A 5 0.80 13.53 -0.98
N VAL A 6 0.62 12.80 -2.10
CA VAL A 6 -0.02 11.46 -2.08
C VAL A 6 0.89 10.40 -1.45
N ALA A 7 2.21 10.53 -1.57
CA ALA A 7 3.13 9.63 -0.90
C ALA A 7 3.21 9.93 0.61
N ASP A 8 3.26 11.21 0.97
CA ASP A 8 3.26 11.69 2.35
C ASP A 8 1.98 11.23 3.10
N GLU A 9 0.82 11.27 2.43
CA GLU A 9 -0.45 10.74 2.95
C GLU A 9 -0.42 9.22 3.17
N ARG A 10 0.16 8.44 2.24
CA ARG A 10 0.27 6.97 2.38
C ARG A 10 1.18 6.57 3.55
N ASP A 11 2.23 7.34 3.78
CA ASP A 11 3.20 7.07 4.86
C ASP A 11 2.60 7.41 6.21
N ALA A 12 1.97 8.58 6.33
CA ALA A 12 1.38 9.08 7.56
C ALA A 12 0.10 8.33 7.98
N GLU A 13 -0.80 8.02 7.04
CA GLU A 13 -2.10 7.45 7.38
C GLU A 13 -2.09 5.91 7.46
N ARG A 14 -1.11 5.24 6.85
CA ARG A 14 -1.13 3.76 6.74
C ARG A 14 0.11 3.07 7.25
N LEU A 15 1.29 3.42 6.76
CA LEU A 15 2.51 2.65 7.07
C LEU A 15 3.03 2.95 8.48
N ARG A 16 3.10 4.23 8.86
CA ARG A 16 3.56 4.66 10.19
C ARG A 16 2.73 4.07 11.34
N PRO A 17 1.38 4.09 11.33
CA PRO A 17 0.58 3.46 12.40
C PRO A 17 0.82 1.96 12.55
N GLN A 18 1.08 1.24 11.45
CA GLN A 18 1.38 -0.20 11.46
C GLN A 18 2.77 -0.48 12.02
N ALA A 19 3.77 0.33 11.63
CA ALA A 19 5.13 0.26 12.16
C ALA A 19 5.15 0.51 13.68
N GLU A 20 4.42 1.52 14.14
CA GLU A 20 4.30 1.81 15.57
C GLU A 20 3.61 0.67 16.34
N ARG A 21 2.55 0.09 15.77
CA ARG A 21 1.86 -1.06 16.39
C ARG A 21 2.77 -2.29 16.49
N THR A 22 3.54 -2.57 15.45
CA THR A 22 4.46 -3.72 15.41
C THR A 22 5.67 -3.51 16.33
N LEU A 23 6.17 -2.27 16.46
CA LEU A 23 7.17 -1.92 17.47
C LEU A 23 6.64 -2.13 18.90
N ARG A 24 5.42 -1.65 19.21
CA ARG A 24 4.78 -1.87 20.52
C ARG A 24 4.60 -3.35 20.84
N ASN A 25 4.35 -4.17 19.82
CA ASN A 25 4.18 -5.61 19.96
C ASN A 25 5.50 -6.41 19.85
N ALA A 26 6.66 -5.73 19.85
CA ALA A 26 7.99 -6.32 19.72
C ALA A 26 8.23 -7.16 18.44
N ALA A 27 7.40 -6.99 17.41
CA ALA A 27 7.59 -7.59 16.10
C ALA A 27 8.58 -6.80 15.23
N LEU A 28 8.88 -5.55 15.61
CA LEU A 28 9.97 -4.74 15.09
C LEU A 28 10.87 -4.27 16.23
N VAL A 29 12.12 -3.97 15.92
CA VAL A 29 13.04 -3.31 16.86
C VAL A 29 13.21 -1.82 16.53
N PRO A 30 13.69 -0.99 17.47
CA PRO A 30 13.88 0.45 17.22
C PRO A 30 14.75 0.76 15.99
N ALA A 31 15.73 -0.09 15.68
CA ALA A 31 16.57 0.06 14.49
C ALA A 31 15.77 -0.07 13.17
N ASP A 32 14.68 -0.81 13.17
CA ASP A 32 13.81 -0.96 12.00
C ASP A 32 12.99 0.31 11.75
N MET A 33 12.63 1.06 12.79
CA MET A 33 11.96 2.35 12.62
C MET A 33 12.83 3.33 11.83
N ALA A 34 14.12 3.40 12.14
CA ALA A 34 15.05 4.25 11.39
C ALA A 34 15.19 3.82 9.92
N ARG A 35 15.07 2.51 9.63
CA ARG A 35 15.05 1.98 8.25
C ARG A 35 13.74 2.34 7.53
N LEU A 36 12.62 2.26 8.23
CA LEU A 36 11.31 2.62 7.71
C LEU A 36 11.20 4.11 7.40
N GLU A 37 11.72 4.99 8.26
CA GLU A 37 11.77 6.43 7.96
C GLU A 37 12.56 6.74 6.68
N ARG A 38 13.68 6.04 6.47
CA ARG A 38 14.42 6.14 5.21
C ARG A 38 13.59 5.62 4.04
N LEU A 39 12.91 4.49 4.19
CA LEU A 39 12.05 3.95 3.15
C LEU A 39 10.93 4.94 2.76
N TYR A 40 10.24 5.52 3.74
CA TYR A 40 9.18 6.51 3.56
C TYR A 40 9.66 7.69 2.70
N ALA A 41 10.81 8.27 3.05
CA ALA A 41 11.40 9.36 2.27
C ALA A 41 11.69 9.01 0.79
N HIS A 42 11.87 7.72 0.46
CA HIS A 42 12.17 7.25 -0.89
C HIS A 42 10.96 6.63 -1.61
N LEU A 43 9.83 6.39 -0.92
CA LEU A 43 8.63 5.80 -1.54
C LEU A 43 8.14 6.51 -2.81
N PRO A 44 8.14 7.85 -2.91
CA PRO A 44 7.76 8.54 -4.15
C PRO A 44 8.62 8.14 -5.37
N GLN A 45 9.85 7.69 -5.14
CA GLN A 45 10.81 7.32 -6.19
C GLN A 45 10.74 5.82 -6.51
N LEU A 46 10.35 5.00 -5.53
CA LEU A 46 10.21 3.54 -5.67
C LEU A 46 8.90 3.13 -6.34
N ILE A 47 7.85 3.96 -6.26
CA ILE A 47 6.55 3.67 -6.85
C ILE A 47 6.49 4.25 -8.26
N PRO A 48 6.37 3.42 -9.32
CA PRO A 48 6.32 3.92 -10.68
C PRO A 48 5.07 4.76 -10.94
N VAL A 49 5.18 5.65 -11.93
CA VAL A 49 4.00 6.33 -12.46
C VAL A 49 3.19 5.35 -13.30
N GLN A 50 1.92 5.17 -12.98
CA GLN A 50 0.99 4.24 -13.62
C GLN A 50 -0.43 4.81 -13.64
N PRO A 51 -1.28 4.38 -14.61
CA PRO A 51 -2.68 4.75 -14.63
C PRO A 51 -3.41 4.37 -13.34
N PRO A 52 -4.49 5.09 -12.98
CA PRO A 52 -5.31 4.70 -11.84
C PRO A 52 -5.91 3.33 -12.05
N VAL A 53 -5.74 2.47 -11.05
CA VAL A 53 -6.31 1.13 -11.01
C VAL A 53 -6.98 0.92 -9.65
N LEU A 54 -7.87 -0.07 -9.56
CA LEU A 54 -8.47 -0.53 -8.30
C LEU A 54 -7.76 -1.81 -7.81
N PRO A 55 -6.51 -1.74 -7.30
CA PRO A 55 -5.82 -2.94 -6.87
C PRO A 55 -6.40 -3.43 -5.54
N ARG A 56 -6.52 -4.75 -5.45
CA ARG A 56 -6.73 -5.46 -4.20
C ARG A 56 -5.49 -5.32 -3.32
N GLY A 57 -5.65 -4.85 -2.08
CA GLY A 57 -4.55 -4.64 -1.13
C GLY A 57 -4.07 -5.88 -0.41
N ALA A 58 -4.84 -6.96 -0.46
CA ALA A 58 -4.53 -8.24 0.19
C ALA A 58 -4.84 -9.39 -0.79
N LEU A 59 -4.02 -9.56 -1.81
CA LEU A 59 -4.10 -10.73 -2.70
C LEU A 59 -3.12 -11.79 -2.19
N TRP A 60 -3.68 -12.80 -1.52
CA TRP A 60 -2.96 -13.95 -0.97
C TRP A 60 -3.93 -15.15 -0.95
N GLN A 61 -3.41 -16.36 -0.73
CA GLN A 61 -4.14 -17.62 -0.93
C GLN A 61 -5.50 -17.68 -0.22
N ASP A 62 -5.58 -17.18 1.02
CA ASP A 62 -6.81 -17.26 1.82
C ASP A 62 -7.88 -16.24 1.39
N ASN A 63 -7.54 -15.31 0.50
CA ASN A 63 -8.47 -14.34 -0.09
C ASN A 63 -8.91 -14.74 -1.52
N LEU A 64 -8.52 -15.93 -1.99
CA LEU A 64 -8.82 -16.48 -3.31
C LEU A 64 -9.40 -17.90 -3.16
N HIS A 65 -10.66 -18.06 -3.54
CA HIS A 65 -11.37 -19.33 -3.51
C HIS A 65 -11.78 -19.75 -4.92
N CYS A 66 -12.18 -21.01 -5.08
CA CYS A 66 -12.92 -21.45 -6.26
C CYS A 66 -14.41 -21.36 -5.96
N ALA A 67 -15.17 -20.69 -6.81
CA ALA A 67 -16.62 -20.72 -6.79
C ALA A 67 -17.15 -22.09 -7.26
N GLY A 68 -18.45 -22.33 -7.08
CA GLY A 68 -19.09 -23.59 -7.46
C GLY A 68 -19.08 -23.89 -8.97
N ASP A 69 -18.82 -22.88 -9.79
CA ASP A 69 -18.59 -22.98 -11.24
C ASP A 69 -17.11 -23.25 -11.61
N GLY A 70 -16.23 -23.38 -10.61
CA GLY A 70 -14.79 -23.56 -10.79
C GLY A 70 -14.02 -22.27 -11.10
N LEU A 71 -14.69 -21.11 -11.18
CA LEU A 71 -14.01 -19.83 -11.40
C LEU A 71 -13.41 -19.26 -10.11
N PRO A 72 -12.33 -18.48 -10.20
CA PRO A 72 -11.75 -17.82 -9.03
C PRO A 72 -12.72 -16.77 -8.46
N ALA A 73 -13.07 -16.94 -7.19
CA ALA A 73 -13.82 -16.01 -6.37
C ALA A 73 -12.90 -15.31 -5.38
N LEU A 74 -13.04 -14.01 -5.28
CA LEU A 74 -12.08 -13.13 -4.65
C LEU A 74 -12.78 -12.42 -3.49
N ILE A 75 -12.48 -12.81 -2.24
CA ILE A 75 -13.14 -12.30 -1.02
C ILE A 75 -12.30 -11.22 -0.31
N ASP A 76 -12.83 -10.63 0.78
CA ASP A 76 -12.16 -9.57 1.55
C ASP A 76 -11.83 -8.32 0.72
N ALA A 77 -12.89 -7.57 0.40
CA ALA A 77 -12.80 -6.27 -0.26
C ALA A 77 -12.29 -5.15 0.66
N GLY A 78 -12.05 -5.40 1.96
CA GLY A 78 -11.65 -4.39 2.94
C GLY A 78 -10.29 -3.75 2.64
N ALA A 79 -9.46 -4.42 1.86
CA ALA A 79 -8.18 -3.91 1.37
C ALA A 79 -8.24 -3.32 -0.05
N LEU A 80 -9.43 -3.19 -0.68
CA LEU A 80 -9.57 -2.50 -1.96
C LEU A 80 -9.15 -1.04 -1.80
N ARG A 81 -8.42 -0.52 -2.78
CA ARG A 81 -7.96 0.85 -2.77
C ARG A 81 -7.97 1.43 -4.16
N HIS A 82 -8.33 2.69 -4.27
CA HIS A 82 -8.07 3.45 -5.48
C HIS A 82 -6.60 3.84 -5.46
N CYS A 83 -5.80 3.27 -6.36
CA CYS A 83 -4.45 3.77 -6.60
C CYS A 83 -4.56 4.98 -7.52
N LEU A 84 -4.93 6.13 -6.97
CA LEU A 84 -4.98 7.39 -7.69
C LEU A 84 -3.55 7.89 -7.91
N GLN A 85 -3.16 8.05 -9.17
CA GLN A 85 -2.01 8.87 -9.53
C GLN A 85 -2.47 9.97 -10.47
N PRO A 86 -1.96 11.20 -10.33
CA PRO A 86 -2.33 12.27 -11.24
C PRO A 86 -1.91 11.89 -12.66
N ARG A 87 -2.84 11.98 -13.61
CA ARG A 87 -2.53 11.88 -15.03
C ARG A 87 -1.41 12.87 -15.34
N ARG A 88 -0.34 12.45 -16.03
CA ARG A 88 0.54 13.42 -16.68
C ARG A 88 -0.38 14.28 -17.54
N ALA A 89 -0.33 15.60 -17.37
CA ALA A 89 -0.92 16.49 -18.35
C ALA A 89 -0.26 16.12 -19.68
N GLU A 90 -1.08 15.64 -20.60
CA GLU A 90 -0.68 15.36 -21.98
C GLU A 90 -0.11 16.67 -22.53
N CYS A 91 1.11 16.62 -23.07
CA CYS A 91 1.74 17.75 -23.76
C CYS A 91 1.05 17.99 -25.11
#